data_AF-A0A9D5GUT0-F1
#
_entry.id   AF-A0A9D5GUT0-F1
#
_cell.length_a   1.000
_cell.length_b   1.000
_cell.length_c   1.000
_cell.angle_alpha   90.00
_cell.angle_beta   90.00
_cell.angle_gamma   90.00
#
_symmetry.space_group_name_H-M   'P 1'
#
loop_
_entity.id
_entity.type
_entity.pdbx_description
1 polymer ?
#
loop_
_entity_poly.entity_id
_entity_poly.type
_entity_poly.pdbx_seq_one_letter_code
_entity_poly.pdbx_strand_id
1 'polypeptide(L)'
;MAQNEAIDRRERLRRLALETIDLAKDPYFMRNHLGSYECKLCLTLHNNEGNYLAHIQGKRHQTNLAKRAAREAKDAPTQPQPHKRKLNLKKTVKIGRPGYGLKAGLANGFRGVSL
;
A
#
# COMPACT_ATOMS: atom_id res chain seq x y z
N MET A 1 -18.39 -28.96 23.59
CA MET A 1 -17.14 -29.30 22.87
C MET A 1 -16.69 -28.18 21.93
N ALA A 2 -17.59 -27.43 21.27
CA ALA A 2 -17.23 -26.33 20.35
C ALA A 2 -16.49 -25.12 20.96
N GLN A 3 -16.65 -24.83 22.26
CA GLN A 3 -15.97 -23.71 22.92
C GLN A 3 -14.44 -23.90 22.98
N ASN A 4 -13.97 -25.15 23.08
CA ASN A 4 -12.55 -25.46 23.23
C ASN A 4 -11.80 -25.26 21.90
N GLU A 5 -12.42 -25.56 20.75
CA GLU A 5 -11.82 -25.32 19.43
C GLU A 5 -11.68 -23.83 19.10
N ALA A 6 -12.63 -23.00 19.52
CA ALA A 6 -12.55 -21.55 19.32
C ALA A 6 -11.40 -20.94 20.16
N ILE A 7 -11.18 -21.46 21.37
CA ILE A 7 -10.08 -21.07 22.24
C ILE A 7 -8.74 -21.53 21.64
N ASP A 8 -8.64 -22.78 21.19
CA ASP A 8 -7.43 -23.33 20.56
C ASP A 8 -7.05 -22.58 19.27
N ARG A 9 -8.02 -22.29 18.39
CA ARG A 9 -7.79 -21.45 17.20
C ARG A 9 -7.26 -20.07 17.58
N ARG A 10 -7.85 -19.44 18.60
CA ARG A 10 -7.43 -18.11 19.07
C ARG A 10 -6.02 -18.15 19.63
N GLU A 11 -5.69 -19.17 20.40
CA GLU A 11 -4.36 -19.35 21.00
C GLU A 11 -3.30 -19.63 19.93
N ARG A 12 -3.61 -20.47 18.94
CA ARG A 12 -2.74 -20.76 17.80
C ARG A 12 -2.46 -19.53 16.95
N LEU A 13 -3.50 -18.74 16.61
CA LEU A 13 -3.33 -17.50 15.85
C LEU A 13 -2.51 -16.47 16.62
N ARG A 14 -2.70 -16.38 17.95
CA ARG A 14 -1.89 -15.52 18.81
C ARG A 14 -0.42 -15.94 18.81
N ARG A 15 -0.14 -17.25 18.84
CA ARG A 15 1.23 -17.79 18.80
C ARG A 15 1.93 -17.50 17.46
N LEU A 16 1.23 -17.70 16.34
CA LEU A 16 1.75 -17.38 15.00
C LEU A 16 2.02 -15.87 14.82
N ALA A 17 1.16 -15.01 15.38
CA ALA A 17 1.36 -13.56 15.34
C ALA A 17 2.57 -13.09 16.17
N LEU A 18 2.87 -13.78 17.28
CA LEU A 18 4.05 -13.51 18.11
C LEU A 18 5.34 -14.00 17.45
N GLU A 19 5.30 -15.13 16.75
CA GLU A 19 6.46 -15.68 16.03
C GLU A 19 6.87 -14.84 14.80
N THR A 20 5.92 -14.11 14.21
CA THR A 20 6.15 -13.29 13.01
C THR A 20 6.64 -11.88 13.30
N ILE A 21 6.52 -11.41 14.55
CA ILE A 21 6.90 -10.05 14.94
C ILE A 21 7.85 -10.12 16.14
N ASP A 22 9.15 -10.12 15.86
CA ASP A 22 10.17 -9.92 16.89
C ASP A 22 10.07 -8.50 17.45
N LEU A 23 9.44 -8.32 18.61
CA LEU A 23 9.30 -7.00 19.26
C LEU A 23 10.66 -6.33 19.50
N ALA A 24 11.71 -7.12 19.72
CA ALA A 24 13.07 -6.61 19.92
C ALA A 24 13.69 -5.97 18.66
N LYS A 25 13.17 -6.30 17.45
CA LYS A 25 13.67 -5.74 16.19
C LYS A 25 12.98 -4.43 15.80
N ASP A 26 11.87 -4.08 16.45
CA ASP A 26 11.15 -2.84 16.15
C ASP A 26 11.92 -1.64 16.75
N PRO A 27 12.45 -0.72 15.92
CA PRO A 27 13.24 0.43 16.40
C PRO A 27 12.43 1.43 17.23
N TYR A 28 11.09 1.35 17.20
CA TYR A 28 10.21 2.25 17.94
C TYR A 28 9.60 1.64 19.19
N PHE A 29 9.88 0.35 19.45
CA PHE A 29 9.44 -0.35 20.65
C PHE A 29 10.27 0.04 21.87
N MET A 30 9.59 0.26 23.01
CA MET A 30 10.24 0.43 24.30
C MET A 30 9.41 -0.18 25.42
N ARG A 31 10.09 -0.75 26.41
CA ARG A 31 9.47 -1.21 27.65
C ARG A 31 9.83 -0.26 28.78
N ASN A 32 8.82 0.25 29.46
CA ASN A 32 9.02 1.09 30.62
C ASN A 32 9.43 0.29 31.85
N HIS A 33 10.08 0.99 32.79
CA HIS A 33 10.43 0.49 34.12
C HIS A 33 9.20 0.07 34.95
N LEU A 34 8.01 0.55 34.61
CA LEU A 34 6.72 0.14 35.20
C LEU A 34 6.08 -1.06 34.50
N GLY A 35 6.75 -1.65 33.51
CA GLY A 35 6.26 -2.80 32.76
C GLY A 35 5.26 -2.50 31.62
N SER A 36 4.92 -1.23 31.39
CA SER A 36 4.11 -0.80 30.24
C SER A 36 4.93 -0.80 28.94
N TYR A 37 4.23 -0.93 27.81
CA TYR A 37 4.83 -0.94 26.47
C TYR A 37 4.56 0.40 25.77
N GLU A 38 5.59 1.01 25.22
CA GLU A 38 5.48 2.32 24.56
C GLU A 38 5.83 2.23 23.08
N CYS A 39 5.10 2.99 22.26
CA CYS A 39 5.44 3.27 20.88
C CYS A 39 6.04 4.67 20.75
N LYS A 40 7.36 4.77 20.58
CA LYS A 40 8.07 6.07 20.47
C LYS A 40 7.65 6.90 19.26
N LEU A 41 7.20 6.24 18.20
CA LEU A 41 6.76 6.92 16.99
C LEU A 41 5.41 7.63 17.18
N CYS A 42 4.51 7.03 17.95
CA CYS A 42 3.15 7.54 18.16
C CYS A 42 2.96 8.22 19.51
N LEU A 43 3.93 8.10 20.43
CA LEU A 43 3.85 8.55 21.83
C LEU A 43 2.62 7.96 22.53
N THR A 44 2.40 6.66 22.35
CA THR A 44 1.26 5.93 22.94
C THR A 44 1.74 4.86 23.91
N LEU A 45 1.04 4.77 25.03
CA LEU A 45 1.25 3.77 26.08
C LEU A 45 0.28 2.61 25.90
N HIS A 46 0.77 1.39 26.06
CA HIS A 46 0.01 0.15 25.92
C HIS A 46 0.22 -0.73 27.16
N ASN A 47 -0.89 -1.21 27.73
CA ASN A 47 -0.88 -2.03 28.94
C ASN A 47 -0.44 -3.49 28.69
N ASN A 48 -0.50 -3.96 27.44
CA ASN A 48 -0.20 -5.35 27.06
C ASN A 48 0.52 -5.37 25.70
N GLU A 49 1.43 -6.33 25.51
CA GLU A 49 2.11 -6.61 24.24
C GLU A 49 1.14 -6.77 23.09
N GLY A 50 0.01 -7.46 23.31
CA GLY A 50 -1.02 -7.64 22.29
C GLY A 50 -1.62 -6.31 21.82
N ASN A 51 -1.77 -5.32 22.72
CA ASN A 51 -2.26 -4.00 22.35
C ASN A 51 -1.21 -3.20 21.57
N TYR A 52 0.07 -3.39 21.89
CA TYR A 52 1.18 -2.84 21.10
C TYR A 52 1.24 -3.45 19.68
N LEU A 53 1.08 -4.76 19.56
CA LEU A 53 1.07 -5.47 18.27
C LEU A 53 -0.11 -5.05 17.38
N ALA A 54 -1.30 -4.87 17.97
CA ALA A 54 -2.44 -4.33 17.24
C ALA A 54 -2.20 -2.87 16.80
N HIS A 55 -1.49 -2.09 17.62
CA HIS A 55 -1.17 -0.69 17.32
C HIS A 55 -0.25 -0.53 16.10
N ILE A 56 0.82 -1.32 15.98
CA ILE A 56 1.77 -1.25 14.85
C ILE A 56 1.12 -1.60 13.51
N GLN A 57 0.10 -2.47 13.53
CA GLN A 57 -0.73 -2.81 12.37
C GLN A 57 -1.78 -1.73 12.05
N GLY A 58 -1.98 -0.76 12.94
CA GLY A 58 -2.96 0.30 12.79
C GLY A 58 -2.55 1.38 11.78
N LYS A 59 -3.55 1.96 11.08
CA LYS A 59 -3.33 3.03 10.08
C LYS A 59 -2.62 4.26 10.65
N ARG A 60 -2.86 4.61 11.91
CA ARG A 60 -2.21 5.76 12.57
C ARG A 60 -0.69 5.57 12.67
N HIS A 61 -0.25 4.38 13.06
CA HIS A 61 1.18 4.06 13.14
C HIS A 61 1.82 4.14 11.75
N GLN A 62 1.20 3.52 10.75
CA GLN A 62 1.68 3.52 9.37
C GLN A 62 1.75 4.92 8.74
N THR A 63 0.75 5.77 9.01
CA THR A 63 0.78 7.16 8.52
C THR A 63 1.87 8.00 9.19
N ASN A 64 2.18 7.76 10.47
CA ASN A 64 3.29 8.41 11.14
C ASN A 64 4.66 7.95 10.60
N LEU A 65 4.81 6.67 10.25
CA LEU A 65 6.00 6.16 9.56
C LEU A 65 6.21 6.88 8.23
N ALA A 66 5.16 6.96 7.41
CA ALA A 66 5.23 7.65 6.12
C ALA A 66 5.59 9.14 6.27
N LYS A 67 5.03 9.82 7.29
CA LYS A 67 5.36 11.22 7.60
C LYS A 67 6.81 11.39 8.05
N ARG A 68 7.33 10.46 8.86
CA ARG A 68 8.72 10.49 9.32
C ARG A 68 9.68 10.27 8.14
N ALA A 69 9.44 9.25 7.32
CA ALA A 69 10.22 9.00 6.11
C ALA A 69 10.19 10.20 5.15
N ALA A 70 9.05 10.88 5.01
CA ALA A 70 8.93 12.08 4.18
C ALA A 70 9.67 13.31 4.74
N ARG A 71 9.83 13.41 6.08
CA ARG A 71 10.66 14.45 6.71
C ARG A 71 12.14 14.13 6.57
N GLU A 72 12.54 12.90 6.86
CA GLU A 72 13.93 12.45 6.70
C GLU A 72 14.40 12.56 5.25
N ALA A 73 13.55 12.30 4.26
CA ALA A 73 13.86 12.52 2.85
C ALA A 73 14.03 14.01 2.46
N LYS A 74 13.50 14.95 3.26
CA LYS A 74 13.65 16.40 3.04
C LYS A 74 14.86 16.98 3.79
N ASP A 75 15.18 16.42 4.95
CA ASP A 75 16.32 16.82 5.79
C ASP A 75 17.62 16.10 5.42
N ALA A 76 17.54 15.00 4.65
CA ALA A 76 18.71 14.40 4.05
C ALA A 76 19.47 15.49 3.26
N PRO A 77 20.78 15.70 3.53
CA PRO A 77 21.54 16.73 2.84
C PRO A 77 21.34 16.51 1.35
N THR A 78 21.06 17.59 0.63
CA THR A 78 20.92 17.63 -0.82
C THR A 78 22.18 17.07 -1.47
N GLN A 79 22.33 15.74 -1.49
CA GLN A 79 23.13 15.05 -2.47
C GLN A 79 22.56 15.54 -3.80
N PRO A 80 23.38 16.18 -4.66
CA PRO A 80 22.89 16.69 -5.93
C PRO A 80 22.19 15.53 -6.61
N GLN A 81 20.86 15.62 -6.75
CA GLN A 81 20.09 14.55 -7.37
C GLN A 81 20.73 14.30 -8.73
N PRO A 82 21.19 13.08 -9.05
CA PRO A 82 21.63 12.78 -10.39
C PRO A 82 20.45 13.11 -11.28
N HIS A 83 20.67 14.09 -12.17
CA HIS A 83 19.69 14.68 -13.06
C HIS A 83 18.80 13.55 -13.58
N LYS A 84 17.55 13.45 -13.08
CA LYS A 84 16.65 12.39 -13.50
C LYS A 84 16.45 12.63 -14.98
N ARG A 85 17.13 11.84 -15.83
CA ARG A 85 16.90 11.86 -17.28
C ARG A 85 15.41 11.64 -17.41
N LYS A 86 14.70 12.67 -17.86
CA LYS A 86 13.29 12.56 -18.20
C LYS A 86 13.23 11.53 -19.30
N LEU A 87 12.99 10.26 -18.95
CA LEU A 87 12.70 9.24 -19.93
C LEU A 87 11.36 9.67 -20.53
N ASN A 88 11.40 10.25 -21.72
CA ASN A 88 10.22 10.52 -22.51
C ASN A 88 9.53 9.18 -22.74
N LEU A 89 8.51 8.89 -21.94
CA LEU A 89 7.67 7.73 -22.14
C LEU A 89 6.94 7.97 -23.46
N LYS A 90 7.39 7.29 -24.52
CA LYS A 90 6.75 7.32 -25.84
C LYS A 90 5.32 6.81 -25.66
N LYS A 91 4.35 7.72 -25.80
CA LYS A 91 2.92 7.40 -25.73
C LYS A 91 2.58 6.53 -26.95
N THR A 92 2.41 5.24 -26.73
CA THR A 92 1.87 4.32 -27.76
C THR A 92 0.41 4.68 -28.01
N VAL A 93 0.03 4.86 -29.27
CA VAL A 93 -1.37 5.06 -29.66
C VAL A 93 -2.16 3.80 -29.30
N LYS A 94 -3.19 3.95 -28.45
CA LYS A 94 -4.14 2.87 -28.17
C LYS A 94 -5.00 2.67 -29.41
N ILE A 95 -4.75 1.58 -30.14
CA ILE A 95 -5.52 1.15 -31.31
C ILE A 95 -6.92 0.75 -30.83
N GLY A 96 -7.94 1.50 -31.27
CA GLY A 96 -9.33 1.04 -31.32
C GLY A 96 -10.32 1.66 -30.33
N ARG A 97 -11.05 2.69 -30.80
CA ARG A 97 -12.49 2.81 -30.53
C ARG A 97 -13.18 2.36 -31.82
N PRO A 98 -13.74 1.15 -31.90
CA PRO A 98 -14.50 0.74 -33.09
C PRO A 98 -15.77 1.60 -33.16
N GLY A 99 -15.76 2.58 -34.07
CA GLY A 99 -16.91 3.39 -34.41
C GLY A 99 -17.49 2.92 -35.73
N TYR A 100 -18.45 2.00 -35.69
CA TYR A 100 -19.33 1.74 -36.83
C TYR A 100 -20.68 2.37 -36.56
N GLY A 101 -20.92 3.53 -37.18
CA GLY A 101 -22.24 4.14 -37.31
C GLY A 101 -22.84 3.74 -38.65
N LEU A 102 -23.94 2.98 -38.61
CA LEU A 102 -24.72 2.59 -39.77
C LEU A 102 -25.45 3.82 -40.34
N LYS A 103 -25.23 4.14 -41.62
CA LYS A 103 -26.17 4.98 -42.39
C LYS A 103 -26.38 4.40 -43.78
N ALA A 104 -27.66 4.15 -44.05
CA ALA A 104 -28.22 3.65 -45.30
C ALA A 104 -28.09 4.69 -46.44
N GLY A 105 -27.92 4.19 -47.66
CA GLY A 105 -28.00 4.99 -48.88
C GLY A 105 -27.87 4.10 -50.11
N LEU A 106 -28.98 3.92 -50.82
CA LEU A 106 -29.11 3.11 -52.04
C LEU A 106 -28.25 3.64 -53.20
N ALA A 107 -27.70 2.74 -54.01
CA ALA A 107 -28.03 2.56 -55.44
C ALA A 107 -26.85 1.98 -56.23
N ASN A 108 -27.10 0.82 -56.85
CA ASN A 108 -26.21 0.14 -57.78
C ASN A 108 -25.99 0.96 -59.05
N GLY A 109 -24.77 0.91 -59.57
CA GLY A 109 -24.41 1.48 -60.86
C GLY A 109 -25.14 0.82 -62.04
N PHE A 110 -25.55 1.65 -62.99
CA PHE A 110 -25.95 1.24 -64.33
C PHE A 110 -25.35 2.21 -65.36
N ARG A 111 -24.27 1.74 -66.01
CA ARG A 111 -23.94 1.81 -67.45
C ARG A 111 -23.73 3.14 -68.19
N GLY A 112 -22.65 3.15 -69.00
CA GLY A 112 -22.46 3.92 -70.26
C GLY A 112 -21.33 4.93 -70.17
N VAL A 113 -20.09 4.71 -70.64
CA VAL A 113 -19.55 4.46 -72.00
C VAL A 113 -19.82 5.61 -72.99
N SER A 114 -18.71 6.24 -73.43
CA SER A 114 -18.51 6.98 -74.70
C SER A 114 -19.20 8.35 -74.82
N LEU A 115 -18.61 9.44 -75.32
CA LEU A 115 -17.41 9.71 -76.12
C LEU A 115 -16.76 11.02 -75.61
#